data_AF-A0A5M7QK84-F1
#
_entry.id   AF-A0A5M7QK84-F1
#
_cell.length_a   1.000
_cell.length_b   1.000
_cell.length_c   1.000
_cell.angle_alpha   90.00
_cell.angle_beta   90.00
_cell.angle_gamma   90.00
#
_symmetry.space_group_name_H-M   'P 1'
#
loop_
_entity.id
_entity.type
_entity.pdbx_description
1 polymer ?
#
loop_
_entity_poly.entity_id
_entity_poly.type
_entity_poly.pdbx_seq_one_letter_code
_entity_poly.pdbx_strand_id
1 'polypeptide(L)'
;MRYFGRAALCCTFFNCTASYAGIMLNDIDVQTYRDFAENLGNYNAGAMNVPVYKKEGSLSDYLRFPVPDFGGVSSSGYATLVSPSYVLSVKHNTGYKTVEFGNGAGYATAYRLINRNDLSTQDFHAPRLDKVVTEAAPYSYVSKADFLSDYKSRYAWYTRAGTGTQEQINDEQTKRVRLTGAYNWKSGGTISAANVRDISNNSYLRYYNLGPDDADTTPLSIGANAGDSGSPVFAWDDIGQQWKLVAVHVGYDADSGLYRKRAVAGYIPGDFVASVEAANTSPDVVDRAGNGTVLWNDDAIKQDGVSWSWSGLTSAYASVAPAKASTSELDATKDLRFNGDGGLITLSTPINMGAGKLQFSSDYTLTSASGVNAT
;
A
#
# COMPACT_ATOMS: atom_id res chain seq x y z
N MET A 1 18.96 -55.21 18.72
CA MET A 1 18.10 -54.80 17.58
C MET A 1 17.56 -53.40 17.86
N ARG A 2 17.49 -52.53 16.85
CA ARG A 2 17.00 -51.14 16.96
C ARG A 2 15.54 -51.07 16.52
N TYR A 3 14.66 -50.45 17.30
CA TYR A 3 13.46 -49.73 16.81
C TYR A 3 13.14 -48.63 17.83
N PHE A 4 13.59 -47.39 17.61
CA PHE A 4 13.02 -46.33 16.76
C PHE A 4 11.94 -45.50 17.48
N GLY A 5 12.22 -44.20 17.61
CA GLY A 5 11.43 -43.26 18.41
C GLY A 5 10.17 -42.76 17.71
N ARG A 6 9.24 -42.24 18.51
CA ARG A 6 8.04 -41.54 18.04
C ARG A 6 8.40 -40.13 17.60
N ALA A 7 8.61 -39.93 16.30
CA ALA A 7 8.56 -38.61 15.70
C ALA A 7 7.11 -38.13 15.69
N ALA A 8 6.82 -37.01 16.35
CA ALA A 8 5.53 -36.34 16.24
C ALA A 8 5.43 -35.67 14.87
N LEU A 9 4.78 -36.34 13.91
CA LEU A 9 4.54 -35.81 12.58
C LEU A 9 3.44 -34.73 12.67
N CYS A 10 3.84 -33.49 12.95
CA CYS A 10 2.94 -32.35 12.96
C CYS A 10 2.58 -31.96 11.52
N CYS A 11 1.62 -32.70 10.93
CA CYS A 11 1.07 -32.37 9.62
C CYS A 11 0.25 -31.07 9.70
N THR A 12 0.91 -29.94 9.49
CA THR A 12 0.26 -28.69 9.14
C THR A 12 -0.36 -28.83 7.75
N PHE A 13 -1.62 -29.30 7.71
CA PHE A 13 -2.45 -29.31 6.51
C PHE A 13 -2.78 -27.87 6.09
N PHE A 14 -1.84 -27.21 5.42
CA PHE A 14 -2.16 -26.10 4.53
C PHE A 14 -2.95 -26.65 3.35
N ASN A 15 -4.28 -26.60 3.47
CA ASN A 15 -5.20 -26.86 2.37
C ASN A 15 -5.06 -25.74 1.33
N CYS A 16 -4.09 -25.90 0.42
CA CYS A 16 -3.91 -25.03 -0.74
C CYS A 16 -5.03 -25.32 -1.75
N THR A 17 -6.21 -24.76 -1.48
CA THR A 17 -7.41 -24.89 -2.31
C THR A 17 -7.35 -23.95 -3.51
N ALA A 18 -7.99 -24.35 -4.62
CA ALA A 18 -7.81 -23.72 -5.93
C ALA A 18 -8.16 -22.23 -5.98
N SER A 19 -7.44 -21.49 -6.84
CA SER A 19 -7.28 -20.04 -6.82
C SER A 19 -8.08 -19.29 -7.91
N TYR A 20 -8.61 -18.11 -7.54
CA TYR A 20 -9.56 -17.24 -8.29
C TYR A 20 -9.44 -15.74 -7.82
N ALA A 21 -10.09 -14.69 -8.37
CA ALA A 21 -10.01 -13.26 -7.90
C ALA A 21 -11.34 -12.73 -7.35
N GLY A 22 -11.37 -11.46 -6.91
CA GLY A 22 -12.18 -10.45 -7.60
C GLY A 22 -13.41 -11.01 -8.31
N ILE A 23 -14.43 -11.38 -7.52
CA ILE A 23 -15.62 -12.07 -8.00
C ILE A 23 -16.67 -11.03 -8.39
N MET A 24 -16.91 -10.87 -9.68
CA MET A 24 -17.78 -9.85 -10.27
C MET A 24 -19.22 -10.33 -10.42
N LEU A 25 -20.17 -9.40 -10.30
CA LEU A 25 -21.59 -9.61 -10.62
C LEU A 25 -21.75 -10.10 -12.06
N ASN A 26 -22.81 -10.86 -12.33
CA ASN A 26 -23.10 -11.35 -13.67
C ASN A 26 -23.64 -10.26 -14.61
N ASP A 27 -24.34 -9.25 -14.09
CA ASP A 27 -25.10 -8.27 -14.88
C ASP A 27 -24.34 -6.95 -15.14
N ILE A 28 -23.09 -6.84 -14.70
CA ILE A 28 -22.21 -5.68 -14.94
C ILE A 28 -21.07 -6.08 -15.89
N ASP A 29 -20.66 -5.19 -16.79
CA ASP A 29 -19.57 -5.48 -17.72
C ASP A 29 -18.20 -5.52 -17.01
N VAL A 30 -17.35 -6.47 -17.40
CA VAL A 30 -15.99 -6.63 -16.84
C VAL A 30 -15.14 -5.37 -17.04
N GLN A 31 -15.31 -4.67 -18.16
CA GLN A 31 -14.60 -3.42 -18.43
C GLN A 31 -14.95 -2.34 -17.40
N THR A 32 -16.16 -2.36 -16.82
CA THR A 32 -16.56 -1.39 -15.79
C THR A 32 -15.74 -1.58 -14.50
N TYR A 33 -15.50 -2.83 -14.09
CA TYR A 33 -14.64 -3.16 -12.96
C TYR A 33 -13.15 -2.86 -13.21
N ARG A 34 -12.72 -2.86 -14.48
CA ARG A 34 -11.37 -2.47 -14.88
C ARG A 34 -11.21 -0.96 -14.88
N ASP A 35 -12.08 -0.25 -15.60
CA ASP A 35 -12.05 1.21 -15.68
C ASP A 35 -12.11 1.85 -14.29
N PHE A 36 -12.94 1.31 -13.37
CA PHE A 36 -12.98 1.76 -11.99
C PHE A 36 -11.63 1.61 -11.26
N ALA A 37 -10.94 0.49 -11.43
CA ALA A 37 -9.68 0.19 -10.72
C ALA A 37 -8.43 0.82 -11.36
N GLU A 38 -8.52 1.12 -12.65
CA GLU A 38 -7.47 1.72 -13.47
C GLU A 38 -7.66 3.24 -13.63
N ASN A 39 -8.72 3.82 -13.02
CA ASN A 39 -9.16 5.20 -13.11
C ASN A 39 -9.42 5.72 -14.55
N LEU A 40 -10.00 4.86 -15.38
CA LEU A 40 -10.29 5.14 -16.79
C LEU A 40 -11.79 5.40 -17.04
N GLY A 41 -12.11 5.80 -18.27
CA GLY A 41 -13.50 6.02 -18.71
C GLY A 41 -14.20 7.09 -17.87
N ASN A 42 -15.32 6.71 -17.25
CA ASN A 42 -16.10 7.58 -16.38
C ASN A 42 -15.57 7.62 -14.91
N TYR A 43 -14.55 6.84 -14.58
CA TYR A 43 -14.05 6.61 -13.22
C TYR A 43 -12.72 7.34 -12.93
N ASN A 44 -12.55 8.51 -13.52
CA ASN A 44 -11.43 9.41 -13.20
C ASN A 44 -11.44 9.75 -11.70
N ALA A 45 -10.26 9.84 -11.08
CA ALA A 45 -10.13 10.15 -9.66
C ALA A 45 -10.86 11.45 -9.29
N GLY A 46 -11.60 11.44 -8.19
CA GLY A 46 -12.43 12.56 -7.72
C GLY A 46 -13.80 12.70 -8.39
N ALA A 47 -14.13 11.91 -9.41
CA ALA A 47 -15.46 11.95 -10.05
C ALA A 47 -16.57 11.58 -9.04
N MET A 48 -17.62 12.40 -8.96
CA MET A 48 -18.77 12.24 -8.05
C MET A 48 -20.01 11.78 -8.80
N ASN A 49 -20.88 11.00 -8.13
CA ASN A 49 -22.19 10.58 -8.65
C ASN A 49 -22.08 9.87 -10.01
N VAL A 50 -21.10 8.99 -10.16
CA VAL A 50 -20.86 8.27 -11.42
C VAL A 50 -21.94 7.18 -11.60
N PRO A 51 -22.72 7.19 -12.70
CA PRO A 51 -23.70 6.15 -12.97
C PRO A 51 -23.03 4.84 -13.35
N VAL A 52 -23.54 3.74 -12.81
CA VAL A 52 -23.15 2.37 -13.18
C VAL A 52 -24.31 1.74 -13.93
N TYR A 53 -24.05 1.18 -15.12
CA TYR A 53 -25.06 0.53 -15.95
C TYR A 53 -24.87 -0.98 -15.98
N LYS A 54 -25.98 -1.69 -16.13
CA LYS A 54 -26.00 -3.13 -16.40
C LYS A 54 -25.68 -3.42 -17.87
N LYS A 55 -25.33 -4.67 -18.18
CA LYS A 55 -25.03 -5.15 -19.55
C LYS A 55 -26.16 -4.85 -20.54
N GLU A 56 -27.42 -4.92 -20.11
CA GLU A 56 -28.59 -4.58 -20.93
C GLU A 56 -28.87 -3.07 -21.07
N GLY A 57 -28.02 -2.20 -20.50
CA GLY A 57 -28.10 -0.74 -20.61
C GLY A 57 -29.00 -0.05 -19.58
N SER A 58 -29.66 -0.80 -18.71
CA SER A 58 -30.42 -0.24 -17.58
C SER A 58 -29.47 0.35 -16.52
N LEU A 59 -29.90 1.41 -15.82
CA LEU A 59 -29.13 1.94 -14.68
C LEU A 59 -29.15 0.93 -13.54
N SER A 60 -27.98 0.61 -12.99
CA SER A 60 -27.83 -0.17 -11.75
C SER A 60 -28.02 0.75 -10.55
N ASP A 61 -27.07 1.65 -10.30
CA ASP A 61 -27.18 2.77 -9.34
C ASP A 61 -26.04 3.79 -9.59
N TYR A 62 -25.91 4.81 -8.73
CA TYR A 62 -24.83 5.80 -8.73
C TYR A 62 -23.79 5.56 -7.63
N LEU A 63 -22.50 5.75 -7.98
CA LEU A 63 -21.41 5.89 -7.01
C LEU A 63 -21.48 7.27 -6.35
N ARG A 64 -22.12 7.38 -5.19
CA ARG A 64 -22.36 8.64 -4.45
C ARG A 64 -21.20 9.03 -3.52
N PHE A 65 -19.99 8.85 -4.02
CA PHE A 65 -18.71 9.14 -3.38
C PHE A 65 -17.71 9.58 -4.46
N PRO A 66 -16.63 10.29 -4.12
CA PRO A 66 -15.61 10.63 -5.11
C PRO A 66 -14.85 9.36 -5.45
N VAL A 67 -14.69 9.02 -6.73
CA VAL A 67 -13.91 7.83 -7.12
C VAL A 67 -12.48 7.95 -6.55
N PRO A 68 -11.95 6.95 -5.84
CA PRO A 68 -10.58 7.01 -5.33
C PRO A 68 -9.57 7.16 -6.46
N ASP A 69 -8.50 7.91 -6.24
CA ASP A 69 -7.25 7.66 -6.96
C ASP A 69 -6.73 6.28 -6.55
N PHE A 70 -6.40 5.42 -7.52
CA PHE A 70 -5.79 4.11 -7.32
C PHE A 70 -4.32 4.05 -7.74
N GLY A 71 -3.71 5.18 -8.12
CA GLY A 71 -2.32 5.27 -8.59
C GLY A 71 -1.29 4.78 -7.56
N GLY A 72 -1.54 5.00 -6.27
CA GLY A 72 -0.71 4.49 -5.17
C GLY A 72 -0.90 2.99 -4.86
N VAL A 73 -1.80 2.29 -5.57
CA VAL A 73 -1.89 0.83 -5.54
C VAL A 73 -0.97 0.28 -6.62
N SER A 74 -0.04 -0.60 -6.26
CA SER A 74 0.95 -1.12 -7.20
C SER A 74 0.30 -1.70 -8.46
N SER A 75 1.02 -1.67 -9.59
CA SER A 75 0.55 -2.23 -10.87
C SER A 75 0.13 -3.69 -10.75
N SER A 76 0.81 -4.45 -9.87
CA SER A 76 0.46 -5.85 -9.53
C SER A 76 -0.54 -6.00 -8.37
N GLY A 77 -1.23 -4.93 -7.95
CA GLY A 77 -2.41 -4.97 -7.08
C GLY A 77 -2.25 -5.43 -5.62
N TYR A 78 -1.08 -5.93 -5.20
CA TYR A 78 -0.87 -6.57 -3.90
C TYR A 78 -0.10 -5.71 -2.87
N ALA A 79 0.17 -4.44 -3.17
CA ALA A 79 0.86 -3.53 -2.25
C ALA A 79 0.36 -2.08 -2.44
N THR A 80 0.35 -1.32 -1.35
CA THR A 80 -0.25 0.03 -1.30
C THR A 80 0.70 1.04 -0.68
N LEU A 81 1.01 2.14 -1.38
CA LEU A 81 1.90 3.20 -0.92
C LEU A 81 1.28 4.01 0.22
N VAL A 82 1.96 4.16 1.35
CA VAL A 82 1.45 4.94 2.52
C VAL A 82 2.40 6.02 3.01
N SER A 83 3.67 5.91 2.64
CA SER A 83 4.69 6.94 2.79
C SER A 83 5.56 6.90 1.54
N PRO A 84 6.24 7.99 1.13
CA PRO A 84 6.93 8.04 -0.17
C PRO A 84 7.97 6.94 -0.41
N SER A 85 8.47 6.29 0.66
CA SER A 85 9.42 5.16 0.59
C SER A 85 8.87 3.84 1.18
N TYR A 86 7.57 3.74 1.49
CA TYR A 86 6.98 2.56 2.15
C TYR A 86 5.64 2.13 1.56
N VAL A 87 5.51 0.81 1.35
CA VAL A 87 4.24 0.17 0.99
C VAL A 87 3.75 -0.74 2.13
N LEU A 88 2.44 -0.99 2.19
CA LEU A 88 1.82 -1.98 3.07
C LEU A 88 1.26 -3.15 2.26
N SER A 89 1.36 -4.36 2.81
CA SER A 89 0.89 -5.62 2.20
C SER A 89 0.91 -6.74 3.28
N VAL A 90 0.77 -8.01 2.89
CA VAL A 90 0.79 -9.18 3.79
C VAL A 90 2.11 -9.96 3.68
N LYS A 91 2.67 -10.40 4.81
CA LYS A 91 4.01 -11.02 4.86
C LYS A 91 4.08 -12.37 4.15
N HIS A 92 2.96 -13.08 3.99
CA HIS A 92 2.94 -14.33 3.21
C HIS A 92 3.24 -14.11 1.71
N ASN A 93 3.18 -12.88 1.20
CA ASN A 93 3.65 -12.51 -0.14
C ASN A 93 5.18 -12.42 -0.19
N THR A 94 5.88 -13.53 0.06
CA THR A 94 7.35 -13.58 0.18
C THR A 94 8.11 -13.48 -1.15
N GLY A 95 7.43 -13.66 -2.30
CA GLY A 95 8.06 -13.78 -3.61
C GLY A 95 8.45 -12.47 -4.30
N TYR A 96 7.66 -11.40 -4.15
CA TYR A 96 7.89 -10.15 -4.90
C TYR A 96 9.06 -9.35 -4.33
N LYS A 97 9.91 -8.81 -5.20
CA LYS A 97 11.12 -8.05 -4.83
C LYS A 97 11.08 -6.58 -5.27
N THR A 98 10.11 -6.24 -6.12
CA THR A 98 9.90 -4.91 -6.66
C THR A 98 8.42 -4.56 -6.63
N VAL A 99 8.11 -3.27 -6.64
CA VAL A 99 6.79 -2.72 -6.93
C VAL A 99 6.92 -1.64 -8.00
N GLU A 100 5.86 -1.47 -8.79
CA GLU A 100 5.73 -0.46 -9.84
C GLU A 100 4.41 0.27 -9.64
N PHE A 101 4.34 1.53 -10.07
CA PHE A 101 3.15 2.38 -10.00
C PHE A 101 2.79 2.90 -11.40
N GLY A 102 1.65 3.58 -11.53
CA GLY A 102 1.17 4.05 -12.84
C GLY A 102 0.50 2.99 -13.72
N ASN A 103 0.02 1.89 -13.13
CA ASN A 103 -0.87 0.90 -13.76
C ASN A 103 -0.36 0.34 -15.11
N GLY A 104 0.88 -0.15 -15.14
CA GLY A 104 1.46 -0.75 -16.34
C GLY A 104 1.94 0.25 -17.41
N ALA A 105 2.19 1.51 -17.04
CA ALA A 105 2.85 2.48 -17.90
C ALA A 105 4.16 1.92 -18.48
N GLY A 106 4.38 2.10 -19.80
CA GLY A 106 5.48 1.44 -20.53
C GLY A 106 6.90 1.80 -20.12
N TYR A 107 7.07 2.82 -19.26
CA TYR A 107 8.35 3.24 -18.67
C TYR A 107 8.26 3.34 -17.13
N ALA A 108 7.41 2.55 -16.49
CA ALA A 108 7.24 2.56 -15.03
C ALA A 108 8.56 2.26 -14.29
N THR A 109 8.85 3.04 -13.26
CA THR A 109 10.00 2.78 -12.37
C THR A 109 9.71 1.58 -11.48
N ALA A 110 10.57 0.57 -11.54
CA ALA A 110 10.56 -0.54 -10.59
C ALA A 110 11.33 -0.15 -9.31
N TYR A 111 10.60 -0.04 -8.20
CA TYR A 111 11.14 0.25 -6.87
C TYR A 111 11.47 -1.07 -6.16
N ARG A 112 12.71 -1.22 -5.68
CA ARG A 112 13.15 -2.47 -5.04
C ARG A 112 12.87 -2.45 -3.54
N LEU A 113 12.35 -3.56 -3.02
CA LEU A 113 12.24 -3.78 -1.58
C LEU A 113 13.65 -4.02 -1.00
N ILE A 114 14.09 -3.14 -0.10
CA ILE A 114 15.37 -3.28 0.61
C ILE A 114 15.21 -3.99 1.96
N ASN A 115 14.05 -3.83 2.59
CA ASN A 115 13.61 -4.59 3.76
C ASN A 115 12.09 -4.80 3.67
N ARG A 116 11.60 -5.96 4.11
CA ARG A 116 10.15 -6.24 4.19
C ARG A 116 9.49 -5.60 5.39
N ASN A 117 10.20 -5.50 6.52
CA ASN A 117 9.63 -5.20 7.83
C ASN A 117 8.40 -6.09 8.13
N ASP A 118 8.66 -7.40 8.29
CA ASP A 118 7.62 -8.38 8.63
C ASP A 118 7.17 -8.21 10.09
N LEU A 119 5.87 -8.01 10.32
CA LEU A 119 5.33 -8.01 11.68
C LEU A 119 5.24 -9.46 12.18
N SER A 120 5.89 -9.78 13.30
CA SER A 120 5.93 -11.15 13.84
C SER A 120 4.54 -11.69 14.21
N THR A 121 3.68 -10.86 14.79
CA THR A 121 2.38 -11.25 15.40
C THR A 121 1.18 -11.26 14.44
N GLN A 122 1.28 -10.64 13.26
CA GLN A 122 0.20 -10.52 12.27
C GLN A 122 0.71 -10.92 10.89
N ASP A 123 -0.17 -11.38 10.00
CA ASP A 123 0.16 -11.53 8.57
C ASP A 123 0.19 -10.16 7.87
N PHE A 124 1.28 -9.44 8.07
CA PHE A 124 1.44 -8.05 7.65
C PHE A 124 2.92 -7.71 7.52
N HIS A 125 3.27 -6.88 6.54
CA HIS A 125 4.60 -6.28 6.42
C HIS A 125 4.51 -4.82 5.94
N ALA A 126 5.53 -4.02 6.23
CA ALA A 126 5.65 -2.63 5.80
C ALA A 126 6.94 -2.41 4.98
N PRO A 127 7.07 -2.96 3.75
CA PRO A 127 8.32 -2.92 3.03
C PRO A 127 8.83 -1.52 2.71
N ARG A 128 10.12 -1.32 3.01
CA ARG A 128 10.89 -0.14 2.63
C ARG A 128 11.41 -0.28 1.20
N LEU A 129 11.28 0.78 0.42
CA LEU A 129 11.75 0.87 -0.96
C LEU A 129 13.15 1.50 -1.03
N ASP A 130 13.90 1.22 -2.09
CA ASP A 130 15.23 1.79 -2.32
C ASP A 130 15.22 3.26 -2.77
N LYS A 131 14.05 3.80 -3.10
CA LYS A 131 13.86 5.18 -3.54
C LYS A 131 12.48 5.71 -3.14
N VAL A 132 12.38 7.04 -3.11
CA VAL A 132 11.12 7.78 -3.07
C VAL A 132 10.32 7.55 -4.36
N VAL A 133 9.05 7.17 -4.22
CA VAL A 133 8.09 7.03 -5.32
C VAL A 133 7.66 8.40 -5.83
N THR A 134 7.59 8.55 -7.16
CA THR A 134 7.32 9.84 -7.82
C THR A 134 6.06 9.84 -8.70
N GLU A 135 5.61 8.67 -9.14
CA GLU A 135 4.48 8.49 -10.05
C GLU A 135 3.12 8.43 -9.34
N ALA A 136 3.11 8.37 -8.01
CA ALA A 136 1.90 8.20 -7.20
C ALA A 136 2.00 8.89 -5.83
N ALA A 137 0.86 9.39 -5.33
CA ALA A 137 0.74 9.89 -3.97
C ALA A 137 0.54 8.74 -2.96
N PRO A 138 1.13 8.81 -1.75
CA PRO A 138 0.83 7.86 -0.68
C PRO A 138 -0.55 8.11 -0.05
N TYR A 139 -1.22 7.04 0.38
CA TYR A 139 -2.50 7.16 1.12
C TYR A 139 -2.29 7.33 2.62
N SER A 140 -3.15 8.13 3.23
CA SER A 140 -3.39 8.03 4.67
C SER A 140 -4.02 6.67 5.01
N TYR A 141 -3.58 6.06 6.11
CA TYR A 141 -4.21 4.87 6.67
C TYR A 141 -4.92 5.19 7.99
N VAL A 142 -5.82 4.30 8.41
CA VAL A 142 -6.43 4.33 9.76
C VAL A 142 -5.84 3.19 10.57
N SER A 143 -5.42 3.45 11.81
CA SER A 143 -4.97 2.37 12.69
C SER A 143 -6.13 1.43 13.02
N LYS A 144 -5.83 0.18 13.35
CA LYS A 144 -6.82 -0.77 13.87
C LYS A 144 -7.66 -0.19 15.01
N ALA A 145 -7.04 0.52 15.95
CA ALA A 145 -7.72 1.05 17.13
C ALA A 145 -8.71 2.16 16.74
N ASP A 146 -8.27 3.10 15.92
CA ASP A 146 -9.10 4.21 15.45
C ASP A 146 -10.27 3.72 14.59
N PHE A 147 -10.00 2.82 13.63
CA PHE A 147 -11.04 2.26 12.77
C PHE A 147 -12.10 1.53 13.57
N LEU A 148 -11.69 0.64 14.48
CA LEU A 148 -12.64 -0.12 15.31
C LEU A 148 -13.45 0.74 16.28
N SER A 149 -13.01 1.97 16.58
CA SER A 149 -13.72 2.88 17.48
C SER A 149 -15.04 3.41 16.90
N ASP A 150 -15.08 3.66 15.58
CA ASP A 150 -16.17 4.42 14.94
C ASP A 150 -16.63 3.88 13.57
N TYR A 151 -16.08 2.76 13.05
CA TYR A 151 -16.39 2.32 11.68
C TYR A 151 -17.86 2.04 11.36
N LYS A 152 -18.69 1.82 12.38
CA LYS A 152 -20.14 1.61 12.23
C LYS A 152 -20.91 2.89 11.90
N SER A 153 -20.35 4.07 12.20
CA SER A 153 -20.99 5.37 11.98
C SER A 153 -20.17 6.32 11.11
N ARG A 154 -18.85 6.17 11.01
CA ARG A 154 -17.95 7.15 10.36
C ARG A 154 -17.67 6.93 8.86
N TYR A 155 -17.65 5.69 8.39
CA TYR A 155 -17.34 5.41 6.98
C TYR A 155 -18.59 4.92 6.25
N ALA A 156 -19.16 5.75 5.38
CA ALA A 156 -20.32 5.41 4.56
C ALA A 156 -20.00 4.45 3.41
N TRP A 157 -18.78 4.49 2.85
CA TRP A 157 -18.44 3.77 1.62
C TRP A 157 -17.14 2.98 1.75
N TYR A 158 -17.09 1.82 1.08
CA TYR A 158 -15.96 0.92 1.07
C TYR A 158 -15.67 0.43 -0.36
N THR A 159 -14.40 0.26 -0.69
CA THR A 159 -13.94 -0.15 -2.02
C THR A 159 -12.61 -0.90 -1.96
N ARG A 160 -12.28 -1.63 -3.02
CA ARG A 160 -11.01 -2.37 -3.15
C ARG A 160 -10.53 -2.40 -4.60
N ALA A 161 -9.21 -2.44 -4.79
CA ALA A 161 -8.57 -2.65 -6.09
C ALA A 161 -7.42 -3.67 -5.95
N GLY A 162 -7.16 -4.47 -6.99
CA GLY A 162 -6.27 -5.63 -6.89
C GLY A 162 -6.34 -6.55 -8.10
N THR A 163 -5.46 -7.55 -8.16
CA THR A 163 -5.20 -8.36 -9.37
C THR A 163 -5.19 -9.88 -9.09
N GLY A 164 -6.17 -10.44 -8.37
CA GLY A 164 -6.29 -11.90 -8.24
C GLY A 164 -6.61 -12.63 -9.57
N THR A 165 -6.96 -13.92 -9.49
CA THR A 165 -7.30 -14.80 -10.64
C THR A 165 -8.74 -14.62 -11.24
N GLN A 166 -8.97 -13.55 -12.02
CA GLN A 166 -10.30 -12.89 -12.21
C GLN A 166 -11.50 -13.82 -12.51
N GLU A 167 -12.64 -13.59 -11.85
CA GLU A 167 -13.90 -14.35 -12.01
C GLU A 167 -15.14 -13.44 -12.22
N GLN A 168 -16.08 -13.89 -13.05
CA GLN A 168 -17.44 -13.32 -13.14
C GLN A 168 -18.47 -14.45 -13.02
N ILE A 169 -19.59 -14.24 -12.33
CA ILE A 169 -20.72 -15.19 -12.36
C ILE A 169 -21.33 -15.13 -13.77
N ASN A 170 -21.67 -16.28 -14.38
CA ASN A 170 -22.31 -16.29 -15.71
C ASN A 170 -23.73 -15.71 -15.67
N ASP A 171 -24.24 -15.28 -16.84
CA ASP A 171 -25.54 -14.61 -16.96
C ASP A 171 -26.71 -15.52 -16.50
N GLU A 172 -26.59 -16.84 -16.64
CA GLU A 172 -27.57 -17.81 -16.10
C GLU A 172 -27.48 -18.04 -14.58
N GLN A 173 -26.53 -17.40 -13.89
CA GLN A 173 -26.24 -17.57 -12.46
C GLN A 173 -26.14 -19.04 -12.02
N THR A 174 -25.31 -19.82 -12.71
CA THR A 174 -25.08 -21.25 -12.44
C THR A 174 -23.64 -21.60 -12.08
N LYS A 175 -22.66 -20.76 -12.42
CA LYS A 175 -21.23 -20.97 -12.13
C LYS A 175 -20.46 -19.66 -12.06
N ARG A 176 -19.33 -19.67 -11.34
CA ARG A 176 -18.28 -18.68 -11.53
C ARG A 176 -17.47 -19.06 -12.77
N VAL A 177 -17.21 -18.10 -13.65
CA VAL A 177 -16.39 -18.26 -14.86
C VAL A 177 -15.07 -17.55 -14.61
N ARG A 178 -13.98 -18.32 -14.62
CA ARG A 178 -12.62 -17.78 -14.55
C ARG A 178 -12.25 -17.13 -15.88
N LEU A 179 -11.93 -15.85 -15.82
CA LEU A 179 -11.53 -14.99 -16.93
C LEU A 179 -10.01 -15.00 -17.15
N THR A 180 -9.20 -14.99 -16.07
CA THR A 180 -7.73 -15.03 -16.18
C THR A 180 -7.05 -15.58 -14.92
N GLY A 181 -5.72 -15.69 -14.94
CA GLY A 181 -4.85 -15.93 -13.77
C GLY A 181 -4.59 -14.67 -12.93
N ALA A 182 -4.01 -14.84 -11.74
CA ALA A 182 -3.57 -13.70 -10.93
C ALA A 182 -2.49 -12.88 -11.65
N TYR A 183 -2.41 -11.60 -11.28
CA TYR A 183 -1.42 -10.61 -11.69
C TYR A 183 -1.44 -10.26 -13.19
N ASN A 184 -2.57 -10.47 -13.87
CA ASN A 184 -2.73 -10.16 -15.30
C ASN A 184 -3.34 -8.77 -15.57
N TRP A 185 -4.38 -8.39 -14.83
CA TRP A 185 -5.00 -7.06 -14.91
C TRP A 185 -5.76 -6.73 -13.63
N LYS A 186 -5.97 -5.43 -13.39
CA LYS A 186 -6.54 -4.89 -12.16
C LYS A 186 -8.06 -4.83 -12.27
N SER A 187 -8.74 -5.27 -11.21
CA SER A 187 -10.18 -5.11 -11.04
C SER A 187 -10.45 -4.38 -9.73
N GLY A 188 -11.62 -3.79 -9.60
CA GLY A 188 -11.99 -3.06 -8.41
C GLY A 188 -13.45 -2.68 -8.42
N GLY A 189 -13.98 -2.42 -7.23
CA GLY A 189 -15.40 -2.23 -7.05
C GLY A 189 -15.75 -2.02 -5.58
N THR A 190 -17.04 -1.83 -5.34
CA THR A 190 -17.61 -1.44 -4.07
C THR A 190 -17.84 -2.63 -3.14
N ILE A 191 -17.75 -2.36 -1.85
CA ILE A 191 -18.04 -3.29 -0.76
C ILE A 191 -19.25 -2.74 0.00
N SER A 192 -20.17 -3.61 0.40
CA SER A 192 -21.32 -3.21 1.20
C SER A 192 -20.90 -2.74 2.61
N ALA A 193 -21.20 -1.47 2.91
CA ALA A 193 -20.96 -0.90 4.23
C ALA A 193 -21.79 -1.60 5.31
N ALA A 194 -23.06 -1.93 5.03
CA ALA A 194 -23.91 -2.69 5.94
C ALA A 194 -23.26 -4.04 6.29
N ASN A 195 -22.77 -4.76 5.28
CA ASN A 195 -22.12 -6.03 5.49
C ASN A 195 -20.82 -5.92 6.31
N VAL A 196 -19.96 -4.94 6.01
CA VAL A 196 -18.75 -4.65 6.81
C VAL A 196 -19.11 -4.40 8.28
N ARG A 197 -20.16 -3.62 8.53
CA ARG A 197 -20.61 -3.24 9.89
C ARG A 197 -21.23 -4.40 10.67
N ASP A 198 -21.83 -5.36 9.99
CA ASP A 198 -22.45 -6.54 10.59
C ASP A 198 -21.42 -7.63 10.92
N ILE A 199 -20.58 -8.02 9.94
CA ILE A 199 -19.77 -9.25 10.04
C ILE A 199 -18.28 -9.05 10.37
N SER A 200 -17.79 -7.79 10.39
CA SER A 200 -16.43 -7.50 10.86
C SER A 200 -16.33 -7.63 12.38
N ASN A 201 -15.13 -7.94 12.87
CA ASN A 201 -14.87 -8.14 14.29
C ASN A 201 -13.50 -7.54 14.68
N ASN A 202 -13.12 -7.65 15.96
CA ASN A 202 -11.85 -7.12 16.47
C ASN A 202 -10.60 -7.76 15.83
N SER A 203 -10.71 -8.89 15.13
CA SER A 203 -9.55 -9.51 14.47
C SER A 203 -9.42 -9.09 13.00
N TYR A 204 -10.53 -9.00 12.27
CA TYR A 204 -10.52 -8.76 10.83
C TYR A 204 -11.70 -7.91 10.35
N LEU A 205 -11.43 -7.08 9.34
CA LEU A 205 -12.45 -6.53 8.44
C LEU A 205 -12.93 -7.67 7.54
N ARG A 206 -14.25 -7.81 7.39
CA ARG A 206 -14.87 -8.89 6.63
C ARG A 206 -16.03 -8.39 5.80
N TYR A 207 -16.17 -8.94 4.61
CA TYR A 207 -17.33 -8.70 3.75
C TYR A 207 -17.55 -9.88 2.80
N TYR A 208 -18.77 -10.01 2.28
CA TYR A 208 -19.13 -10.97 1.23
C TYR A 208 -19.15 -10.32 -0.14
N ASN A 209 -18.88 -11.10 -1.20
CA ASN A 209 -19.35 -10.74 -2.54
C ASN A 209 -20.86 -10.98 -2.60
N LEU A 210 -21.66 -9.92 -2.56
CA LEU A 210 -23.12 -10.00 -2.59
C LEU A 210 -23.62 -10.08 -4.03
N GLY A 211 -24.71 -10.82 -4.24
CA GLY A 211 -25.36 -11.04 -5.55
C GLY A 211 -26.58 -10.14 -5.75
N PRO A 212 -27.11 -10.03 -6.99
CA PRO A 212 -28.07 -8.98 -7.35
C PRO A 212 -29.40 -9.02 -6.58
N ASP A 213 -29.80 -10.16 -6.02
CA ASP A 213 -31.02 -10.31 -5.20
C ASP A 213 -30.83 -9.93 -3.72
N ASP A 214 -29.60 -9.66 -3.28
CA ASP A 214 -29.29 -9.27 -1.91
C ASP A 214 -29.46 -7.75 -1.73
N ALA A 215 -30.27 -7.32 -0.77
CA ALA A 215 -30.66 -5.91 -0.60
C ALA A 215 -29.48 -4.98 -0.26
N ASP A 216 -28.39 -5.54 0.25
CA ASP A 216 -27.16 -4.82 0.58
C ASP A 216 -26.14 -4.79 -0.58
N THR A 217 -26.48 -5.32 -1.76
CA THR A 217 -25.61 -5.33 -2.94
C THR A 217 -25.34 -3.92 -3.45
N THR A 218 -24.06 -3.62 -3.63
CA THR A 218 -23.59 -2.35 -4.17
C THR A 218 -23.45 -2.42 -5.70
N PRO A 219 -23.58 -1.31 -6.44
CA PRO A 219 -23.61 -1.32 -7.91
C PRO A 219 -22.35 -1.90 -8.58
N LEU A 220 -21.18 -1.87 -7.92
CA LEU A 220 -19.97 -2.56 -8.34
C LEU A 220 -19.54 -3.62 -7.31
N SER A 221 -20.49 -4.38 -6.74
CA SER A 221 -20.21 -5.47 -5.79
C SER A 221 -19.11 -6.39 -6.33
N ILE A 222 -18.05 -6.57 -5.55
CA ILE A 222 -16.88 -7.36 -5.92
C ILE A 222 -16.36 -8.18 -4.74
N GLY A 223 -15.92 -9.41 -5.00
CA GLY A 223 -15.21 -10.23 -4.01
C GLY A 223 -13.71 -9.94 -3.91
N ALA A 224 -13.03 -10.64 -2.99
CA ALA A 224 -11.59 -10.84 -3.02
C ALA A 224 -11.28 -12.34 -2.84
N ASN A 225 -10.16 -12.79 -3.40
CA ASN A 225 -9.91 -14.21 -3.66
C ASN A 225 -8.39 -14.42 -3.90
N ALA A 226 -7.93 -15.63 -4.23
CA ALA A 226 -6.49 -15.92 -4.36
C ALA A 226 -5.69 -15.03 -5.36
N GLY A 227 -4.64 -14.40 -4.84
CA GLY A 227 -3.83 -13.40 -5.54
C GLY A 227 -4.26 -11.95 -5.27
N ASP A 228 -5.41 -11.73 -4.65
CA ASP A 228 -5.75 -10.45 -4.02
C ASP A 228 -5.07 -10.28 -2.63
N SER A 229 -4.30 -11.26 -2.15
CA SER A 229 -3.50 -11.15 -0.92
C SER A 229 -2.63 -9.89 -0.93
N GLY A 230 -2.73 -9.06 0.11
CA GLY A 230 -2.03 -7.78 0.22
C GLY A 230 -2.72 -6.60 -0.48
N SER A 231 -3.77 -6.85 -1.28
CA SER A 231 -4.54 -5.78 -1.93
C SER A 231 -5.33 -4.95 -0.92
N PRO A 232 -5.48 -3.63 -1.14
CA PRO A 232 -6.12 -2.72 -0.19
C PRO A 232 -7.64 -2.88 -0.10
N VAL A 233 -8.16 -2.63 1.10
CA VAL A 233 -9.53 -2.17 1.35
C VAL A 233 -9.45 -0.70 1.79
N PHE A 234 -10.12 0.17 1.05
CA PHE A 234 -10.27 1.59 1.38
C PHE A 234 -11.66 1.87 1.94
N ALA A 235 -11.74 2.84 2.84
CA ALA A 235 -12.98 3.38 3.38
C ALA A 235 -13.01 4.91 3.22
N TRP A 236 -14.18 5.46 2.92
CA TRP A 236 -14.39 6.90 2.82
C TRP A 236 -14.64 7.48 4.21
N ASP A 237 -13.75 8.34 4.70
CA ASP A 237 -13.88 9.02 6.00
C ASP A 237 -14.81 10.23 5.85
N ASP A 238 -16.07 10.12 6.30
CA ASP A 238 -17.04 11.22 6.16
C ASP A 238 -16.69 12.46 7.00
N ILE A 239 -15.82 12.33 8.01
CA ILE A 239 -15.31 13.47 8.79
C ILE A 239 -14.10 14.09 8.09
N GLY A 240 -13.15 13.25 7.66
CA GLY A 240 -11.91 13.67 7.01
C GLY A 240 -12.04 14.00 5.51
N GLN A 241 -13.22 13.75 4.91
CA GLN A 241 -13.56 13.91 3.49
C GLN A 241 -12.47 13.36 2.56
N GLN A 242 -12.01 12.14 2.84
CA GLN A 242 -10.93 11.48 2.10
C GLN A 242 -11.05 9.95 2.15
N TRP A 243 -10.51 9.27 1.13
CA TRP A 243 -10.29 7.83 1.18
C TRP A 243 -9.09 7.50 2.06
N LYS A 244 -9.24 6.49 2.92
CA LYS A 244 -8.17 5.96 3.76
C LYS A 244 -8.04 4.46 3.62
N LEU A 245 -6.81 3.97 3.67
CA LEU A 245 -6.51 2.55 3.76
C LEU A 245 -6.88 2.03 5.16
N VAL A 246 -7.76 1.03 5.25
CA VAL A 246 -8.26 0.51 6.54
C VAL A 246 -7.86 -0.94 6.80
N ALA A 247 -7.62 -1.72 5.73
CA ALA A 247 -7.16 -3.10 5.83
C ALA A 247 -6.45 -3.56 4.54
N VAL A 248 -5.70 -4.66 4.63
CA VAL A 248 -5.16 -5.40 3.47
C VAL A 248 -5.67 -6.84 3.49
N HIS A 249 -6.03 -7.39 2.33
CA HIS A 249 -6.59 -8.74 2.24
C HIS A 249 -5.58 -9.81 2.67
N VAL A 250 -5.98 -10.70 3.58
CA VAL A 250 -5.18 -11.86 4.03
C VAL A 250 -5.70 -13.18 3.46
N GLY A 251 -6.97 -13.24 3.04
CA GLY A 251 -7.57 -14.44 2.45
C GLY A 251 -9.10 -14.44 2.50
N TYR A 252 -9.69 -15.61 2.67
CA TYR A 252 -11.13 -15.83 2.87
C TYR A 252 -11.35 -16.93 3.92
N ASP A 253 -12.51 -16.94 4.60
CA ASP A 253 -12.83 -17.95 5.62
C ASP A 253 -14.25 -18.57 5.49
N ALA A 254 -14.99 -18.23 4.43
CA ALA A 254 -16.23 -18.89 4.03
C ALA A 254 -16.44 -18.76 2.52
N ASP A 255 -17.06 -19.76 1.89
CA ASP A 255 -17.49 -19.72 0.48
C ASP A 255 -18.74 -20.60 0.34
N SER A 256 -19.89 -20.02 -0.04
CA SER A 256 -21.19 -20.70 -0.03
C SER A 256 -21.92 -20.73 -1.37
N GLY A 257 -21.18 -20.75 -2.48
CA GLY A 257 -21.75 -20.94 -3.83
C GLY A 257 -21.19 -19.96 -4.84
N LEU A 258 -22.07 -19.28 -5.58
CA LEU A 258 -21.68 -18.27 -6.58
C LEU A 258 -21.35 -16.94 -5.92
N TYR A 259 -22.24 -16.50 -5.03
CA TYR A 259 -22.08 -15.36 -4.15
C TYR A 259 -21.70 -15.82 -2.74
N ARG A 260 -21.51 -14.87 -1.82
CA ARG A 260 -21.23 -15.11 -0.39
C ARG A 260 -19.94 -15.89 -0.11
N LYS A 261 -18.88 -15.62 -0.88
CA LYS A 261 -17.50 -15.81 -0.43
C LYS A 261 -17.11 -14.67 0.51
N ARG A 262 -16.66 -14.99 1.72
CA ARG A 262 -16.28 -13.99 2.74
C ARG A 262 -14.80 -13.65 2.65
N ALA A 263 -14.50 -12.48 2.11
CA ALA A 263 -13.17 -11.89 2.16
C ALA A 263 -12.79 -11.57 3.62
N VAL A 264 -11.51 -11.75 3.94
CA VAL A 264 -10.91 -11.46 5.24
C VAL A 264 -9.73 -10.52 5.00
N ALA A 265 -9.77 -9.34 5.61
CA ALA A 265 -8.71 -8.34 5.53
C ALA A 265 -8.20 -7.98 6.93
N GLY A 266 -6.87 -7.94 7.09
CA GLY A 266 -6.20 -7.55 8.33
C GLY A 266 -6.14 -6.03 8.45
N TYR A 267 -6.58 -5.50 9.59
CA TYR A 267 -6.48 -4.07 9.90
C TYR A 267 -5.03 -3.58 9.92
N ILE A 268 -4.82 -2.30 9.64
CA ILE A 268 -3.48 -1.71 9.64
C ILE A 268 -2.95 -1.59 11.08
N PRO A 269 -1.81 -2.22 11.43
CA PRO A 269 -1.17 -2.07 12.73
C PRO A 269 -0.39 -0.75 12.76
N GLY A 270 -1.10 0.36 12.99
CA GLY A 270 -0.55 1.72 12.87
C GLY A 270 0.73 1.95 13.67
N ASP A 271 0.77 1.53 14.94
CA ASP A 271 1.96 1.64 15.80
C ASP A 271 3.19 0.92 15.19
N PHE A 272 2.98 -0.22 14.52
CA PHE A 272 4.05 -0.95 13.86
C PHE A 272 4.59 -0.17 12.66
N VAL A 273 3.71 0.33 11.79
CA VAL A 273 4.10 1.15 10.63
C VAL A 273 4.86 2.40 11.09
N ALA A 274 4.33 3.12 12.07
CA ALA A 274 5.00 4.29 12.66
C ALA A 274 6.36 3.92 13.29
N SER A 275 6.48 2.78 13.97
CA SER A 275 7.76 2.34 14.55
C SER A 275 8.82 2.02 13.51
N VAL A 276 8.44 1.45 12.35
CA VAL A 276 9.33 1.17 11.22
C VAL A 276 9.83 2.47 10.59
N GLU A 277 8.94 3.42 10.32
CA GLU A 277 9.32 4.72 9.73
C GLU A 277 10.20 5.52 10.70
N ALA A 278 9.86 5.55 12.00
CA ALA A 278 10.64 6.25 13.02
C ALA A 278 12.04 5.63 13.23
N ALA A 279 12.17 4.30 13.21
CA ALA A 279 13.47 3.63 13.31
C ALA A 279 14.42 4.03 12.17
N ASN A 280 13.86 4.28 10.99
CA ASN A 280 14.58 4.65 9.77
C ASN A 280 14.65 6.16 9.53
N THR A 281 14.38 6.98 10.54
CA THR A 281 14.47 8.45 10.48
C THR A 281 15.55 8.95 11.44
N SER A 282 16.38 9.88 10.99
CA SER A 282 17.34 10.64 11.81
C SER A 282 16.64 11.79 12.54
N PRO A 283 17.19 12.30 13.67
CA PRO A 283 16.67 13.51 14.29
C PRO A 283 16.62 14.69 13.30
N ASP A 284 15.58 15.51 13.39
CA ASP A 284 15.47 16.75 12.61
C ASP A 284 16.70 17.64 12.83
N VAL A 285 17.23 18.19 11.73
CA VAL A 285 18.17 19.32 11.77
C VAL A 285 17.36 20.58 12.01
N VAL A 286 17.64 21.28 13.11
CA VAL A 286 16.89 22.47 13.55
C VAL A 286 17.83 23.67 13.61
N ASP A 287 18.35 24.04 12.44
CA ASP A 287 19.19 25.22 12.25
C ASP A 287 18.46 26.53 12.55
N ARG A 288 19.24 27.58 12.83
CA ARG A 288 18.74 28.91 13.19
C ARG A 288 19.25 30.00 12.26
N ALA A 289 18.37 30.93 11.92
CA ALA A 289 18.73 32.13 11.18
C ALA A 289 19.68 33.00 12.03
N GLY A 290 20.80 33.42 11.43
CA GLY A 290 21.85 34.19 12.12
C GLY A 290 22.99 33.36 12.71
N ASN A 291 22.80 32.04 12.89
CA ASN A 291 23.83 31.13 13.43
C ASN A 291 24.87 30.67 12.37
N GLY A 292 24.94 31.36 11.23
CA GLY A 292 25.88 31.07 10.14
C GLY A 292 25.50 29.84 9.31
N THR A 293 26.46 29.36 8.52
CA THR A 293 26.28 28.24 7.58
C THR A 293 26.13 26.89 8.30
N VAL A 294 25.21 26.06 7.83
CA VAL A 294 25.12 24.65 8.23
C VAL A 294 26.21 23.85 7.50
N LEU A 295 27.11 23.22 8.23
CA LEU A 295 28.21 22.41 7.68
C LEU A 295 27.86 20.93 7.79
N TRP A 296 27.90 20.20 6.67
CA TRP A 296 27.63 18.77 6.63
C TRP A 296 28.88 18.02 6.14
N ASN A 297 29.31 17.02 6.90
CA ASN A 297 30.38 16.09 6.52
C ASN A 297 30.03 14.64 6.87
N ASP A 298 30.97 13.72 6.59
CA ASP A 298 30.86 12.28 6.84
C ASP A 298 30.46 11.92 8.30
N ASP A 299 30.82 12.76 9.28
CA ASP A 299 30.56 12.49 10.71
C ASP A 299 29.21 13.04 11.18
N ALA A 300 28.86 14.27 10.77
CA ALA A 300 27.74 15.02 11.35
C ALA A 300 27.33 16.24 10.52
N ILE A 301 26.17 16.79 10.89
CA ILE A 301 25.68 18.11 10.46
C ILE A 301 25.87 19.08 11.63
N LYS A 302 26.41 20.28 11.40
CA LYS A 302 26.78 21.23 12.47
C LYS A 302 26.44 22.66 12.12
N GLN A 303 26.01 23.44 13.12
CA GLN A 303 25.84 24.89 13.03
C GLN A 303 26.06 25.48 14.43
N ASP A 304 26.87 26.53 14.56
CA ASP A 304 27.11 27.26 15.83
C ASP A 304 27.30 26.36 17.08
N GLY A 305 28.17 25.35 16.98
CA GLY A 305 28.44 24.40 18.06
C GLY A 305 27.36 23.32 18.30
N VAL A 306 26.17 23.46 17.73
CA VAL A 306 25.15 22.40 17.69
C VAL A 306 25.54 21.35 16.65
N SER A 307 25.24 20.08 16.93
CA SER A 307 25.55 18.93 16.07
C SER A 307 24.37 17.96 16.01
N TRP A 308 24.00 17.55 14.80
CA TRP A 308 22.98 16.55 14.52
C TRP A 308 23.61 15.33 13.83
N SER A 309 23.11 14.14 14.15
CA SER A 309 23.54 12.88 13.53
C SER A 309 22.68 12.53 12.32
N TRP A 310 23.32 11.99 11.29
CA TRP A 310 22.69 11.49 10.08
C TRP A 310 23.20 10.08 9.78
N SER A 311 22.62 9.38 8.81
CA SER A 311 23.05 8.02 8.45
C SER A 311 22.83 7.76 6.97
N GLY A 312 23.89 7.91 6.17
CA GLY A 312 23.92 7.53 4.75
C GLY A 312 24.81 6.31 4.50
N LEU A 313 25.14 6.10 3.23
CA LEU A 313 26.17 5.15 2.83
C LEU A 313 27.57 5.68 3.20
N THR A 314 28.51 4.76 3.42
CA THR A 314 29.89 5.09 3.77
C THR A 314 30.62 5.80 2.62
N SER A 315 31.76 6.42 2.92
CA SER A 315 32.61 7.13 1.94
C SER A 315 33.10 6.26 0.77
N ALA A 316 33.03 4.93 0.87
CA ALA A 316 33.23 4.01 -0.25
C ALA A 316 32.21 4.23 -1.40
N TYR A 317 31.05 4.81 -1.10
CA TYR A 317 29.99 5.16 -2.04
C TYR A 317 29.91 6.65 -2.36
N ALA A 318 30.84 7.48 -1.89
CA ALA A 318 30.83 8.94 -2.02
C ALA A 318 30.68 9.44 -3.48
N SER A 319 31.18 8.68 -4.45
CA SER A 319 31.02 8.97 -5.89
C SER A 319 30.46 7.79 -6.67
N VAL A 320 29.67 6.93 -6.02
CA VAL A 320 29.09 5.71 -6.61
C VAL A 320 27.57 5.75 -6.48
N ALA A 321 26.86 5.41 -7.57
CA ALA A 321 25.39 5.37 -7.55
C ALA A 321 24.85 4.45 -6.43
N PRO A 322 23.85 4.89 -5.63
CA PRO A 322 23.31 4.12 -4.50
C PRO A 322 22.92 2.68 -4.83
N ALA A 323 22.45 2.44 -6.05
CA ALA A 323 22.07 1.11 -6.54
C ALA A 323 23.22 0.07 -6.60
N LYS A 324 24.47 0.47 -6.33
CA LYS A 324 25.61 -0.46 -6.16
C LYS A 324 25.74 -1.02 -4.74
N ALA A 325 25.13 -0.39 -3.74
CA ALA A 325 25.11 -0.89 -2.37
C ALA A 325 24.18 -2.10 -2.21
N SER A 326 24.48 -2.96 -1.25
CA SER A 326 23.61 -4.08 -0.85
C SER A 326 22.28 -3.56 -0.27
N THR A 327 21.26 -4.42 -0.23
CA THR A 327 19.98 -4.08 0.42
C THR A 327 20.16 -3.75 1.90
N SER A 328 21.08 -4.42 2.59
CA SER A 328 21.42 -4.16 4.00
C SER A 328 22.12 -2.81 4.22
N GLU A 329 23.00 -2.38 3.31
CA GLU A 329 23.64 -1.06 3.41
C GLU A 329 22.64 0.06 3.11
N LEU A 330 21.73 -0.14 2.15
CA LEU A 330 20.65 0.81 1.87
C LEU A 330 19.65 0.90 3.03
N ASP A 331 19.27 -0.23 3.63
CA ASP A 331 18.33 -0.23 4.76
C ASP A 331 18.94 0.34 6.05
N ALA A 332 20.27 0.30 6.21
CA ALA A 332 20.96 0.97 7.29
C ALA A 332 20.95 2.51 7.17
N THR A 333 20.66 3.07 5.98
CA THR A 333 20.53 4.52 5.79
C THR A 333 19.21 5.04 6.37
N LYS A 334 19.14 6.34 6.69
CA LYS A 334 17.97 6.97 7.32
C LYS A 334 17.49 8.19 6.56
N ASP A 335 16.18 8.39 6.59
CA ASP A 335 15.55 9.65 6.18
C ASP A 335 16.06 10.80 7.06
N LEU A 336 16.31 11.96 6.47
CA LEU A 336 16.81 13.15 7.16
C LEU A 336 15.98 14.37 6.76
N ARG A 337 15.57 15.14 7.76
CA ARG A 337 14.77 16.35 7.59
C ARG A 337 15.51 17.57 8.09
N PHE A 338 15.62 18.58 7.22
CA PHE A 338 15.95 19.95 7.59
C PHE A 338 14.65 20.68 7.93
N ASN A 339 14.53 21.10 9.20
CA ASN A 339 13.33 21.65 9.83
C ASN A 339 13.66 22.89 10.68
N GLY A 340 14.75 23.59 10.34
CA GLY A 340 15.14 24.85 10.93
C GLY A 340 14.63 26.06 10.14
N ASP A 341 15.23 27.22 10.40
CA ASP A 341 14.80 28.50 9.81
C ASP A 341 15.19 28.64 8.31
N GLY A 342 16.08 27.80 7.78
CA GLY A 342 16.51 27.84 6.37
C GLY A 342 17.86 28.53 6.14
N GLY A 343 18.37 28.45 4.91
CA GLY A 343 19.60 29.13 4.50
C GLY A 343 20.64 28.24 3.82
N LEU A 344 21.93 28.49 4.06
CA LEU A 344 23.03 27.82 3.36
C LEU A 344 23.48 26.54 4.08
N ILE A 345 23.44 25.42 3.36
CA ILE A 345 24.08 24.16 3.74
C ILE A 345 25.32 23.97 2.85
N THR A 346 26.49 23.78 3.45
CA THR A 346 27.74 23.48 2.76
C THR A 346 28.18 22.05 3.04
N LEU A 347 28.27 21.24 1.99
CA LEU A 347 28.83 19.89 2.01
C LEU A 347 30.37 19.96 1.99
N SER A 348 31.00 19.50 3.07
CA SER A 348 32.47 19.42 3.20
C SER A 348 33.06 18.11 2.65
N THR A 349 32.20 17.12 2.36
CA THR A 349 32.51 15.83 1.73
C THR A 349 31.33 15.40 0.85
N PRO A 350 31.51 14.57 -0.19
CA PRO A 350 30.39 14.09 -1.01
C PRO A 350 29.46 13.17 -0.20
N ILE A 351 28.18 13.53 -0.15
CA ILE A 351 27.19 12.85 0.70
C ILE A 351 26.33 11.88 -0.14
N ASN A 352 26.26 10.63 0.29
CA ASN A 352 25.40 9.62 -0.32
C ASN A 352 24.37 9.11 0.70
N MET A 353 23.10 9.52 0.55
CA MET A 353 22.02 9.12 1.46
C MET A 353 21.50 7.69 1.25
N GLY A 354 21.97 6.96 0.25
CA GLY A 354 21.50 5.59 -0.04
C GLY A 354 20.02 5.56 -0.42
N ALA A 355 19.19 5.02 0.49
CA ALA A 355 17.73 4.99 0.37
C ALA A 355 17.03 5.98 1.34
N GLY A 356 17.81 6.75 2.12
CA GLY A 356 17.31 7.82 2.96
C GLY A 356 16.78 8.99 2.14
N LYS A 357 15.52 9.36 2.36
CA LYS A 357 14.90 10.57 1.80
C LYS A 357 15.50 11.82 2.44
N LEU A 358 15.79 12.84 1.63
CA LEU A 358 16.02 14.21 2.12
C LEU A 358 14.74 15.02 2.03
N GLN A 359 14.40 15.71 3.12
CA GLN A 359 13.25 16.60 3.21
C GLN A 359 13.66 17.96 3.74
N PHE A 360 13.24 19.02 3.05
CA PHE A 360 13.44 20.40 3.46
C PHE A 360 12.09 21.02 3.83
N SER A 361 12.02 21.71 4.96
CA SER A 361 10.79 22.32 5.51
C SER A 361 10.75 23.85 5.36
N SER A 362 11.87 24.42 4.93
CA SER A 362 12.16 25.83 4.74
C SER A 362 13.02 25.96 3.47
N ASP A 363 13.27 27.18 2.99
CA ASP A 363 14.13 27.39 1.82
C ASP A 363 15.61 27.17 2.19
N TYR A 364 16.29 26.27 1.47
CA TYR A 364 17.72 26.03 1.61
C TYR A 364 18.46 26.10 0.28
N THR A 365 19.70 26.60 0.33
CA THR A 365 20.68 26.49 -0.75
C THR A 365 21.71 25.46 -0.33
N LEU A 366 21.90 24.41 -1.13
CA LEU A 366 22.92 23.38 -0.92
C LEU A 366 24.13 23.65 -1.82
N THR A 367 25.33 23.71 -1.25
CA THR A 367 26.58 23.94 -2.00
C THR A 367 27.68 22.96 -1.61
N SER A 368 28.61 22.69 -2.53
CA SER A 368 29.89 22.07 -2.18
C SER A 368 30.81 23.10 -1.55
N ALA A 369 31.58 22.70 -0.55
CA ALA A 369 32.78 23.43 -0.14
C ALA A 369 33.77 23.56 -1.32
N SER A 370 34.54 24.65 -1.33
CA SER A 370 35.46 24.97 -2.41
C SER A 370 36.50 23.86 -2.63
N GLY A 371 36.59 23.34 -3.85
CA GLY A 371 37.53 22.29 -4.23
C GLY A 371 37.11 20.86 -3.86
N VAL A 372 35.95 20.65 -3.23
CA VAL A 372 35.50 19.30 -2.81
C VAL A 372 34.69 18.57 -3.88
N ASN A 373 33.88 19.29 -4.67
CA ASN A 373 32.92 18.72 -5.64
C ASN A 373 31.97 17.69 -4.99
N ALA A 374 31.31 18.11 -3.90
CA ALA A 374 30.49 17.27 -3.02
C ALA A 374 29.00 17.10 -3.43
N THR A 375 28.56 17.77 -4.50
CA THR A 375 27.16 17.81 -4.99
C THR A 375 26.95 16.91 -6.19
#